data_AF-A0A2U1K193-F1
#
_entry.id   AF-A0A2U1K193-F1
#
_cell.length_a   1.000
_cell.length_b   1.000
_cell.length_c   1.000
_cell.angle_alpha   90.00
_cell.angle_beta   90.00
_cell.angle_gamma   90.00
#
_symmetry.space_group_name_H-M   'P 1'
#
loop_
_entity.id
_entity.type
_entity.pdbx_description
1 polymer ?
#
loop_
_entity_poly.entity_id
_entity_poly.type
_entity_poly.pdbx_seq_one_letter_code
_entity_poly.pdbx_strand_id
1 'polypeptide(L)' 'MFKIILNLLLNRANTKEWQLQIGAYLLRKGCGFQVGQIIEEKKIEYKKYRVKVITNLFYDFNTNKINHLTAKKIVNLD' A
#
# COMPACT_ATOMS: atom_id res chain seq x y z
N MET A 1 8.07 -9.09 3.55
CA MET A 1 8.51 -9.69 4.83
C MET A 1 10.03 -9.70 4.98
N PHE A 2 10.78 -10.32 4.06
CA PHE A 2 12.26 -10.44 4.19
C PHE A 2 12.98 -9.11 4.43
N LYS A 3 12.66 -8.08 3.63
CA LYS A 3 13.21 -6.72 3.81
C LYS A 3 12.89 -6.10 5.18
N ILE A 4 11.71 -6.40 5.75
CA ILE A 4 11.29 -5.88 7.05
C ILE A 4 12.10 -6.56 8.17
N ILE A 5 12.20 -7.90 8.11
CA ILE A 5 12.98 -8.70 9.08
C ILE A 5 14.45 -8.28 9.05
N LEU A 6 15.04 -8.13 7.86
CA LEU A 6 16.44 -7.70 7.71
C LEU A 6 16.67 -6.30 8.30
N ASN A 7 15.75 -5.37 8.05
CA ASN A 7 15.84 -4.00 8.57
C ASN A 7 15.72 -3.97 10.10
N LEU A 8 14.84 -4.80 10.69
CA LEU A 8 14.68 -4.89 12.13
C LEU A 8 15.90 -5.52 12.83
N LEU A 9 16.53 -6.53 12.20
CA LEU A 9 17.77 -7.13 12.70
C LEU A 9 18.95 -6.15 12.65
N LEU A 10 19.11 -5.45 11.52
CA LEU A 10 20.21 -4.49 11.33
C LEU A 10 20.14 -3.33 12.33
N ASN A 11 18.94 -2.83 12.62
CA ASN A 11 18.75 -1.73 13.57
C ASN A 11 18.62 -2.17 15.03
N ARG A 12 18.76 -3.46 15.35
CA ARG A 12 18.56 -4.02 16.70
C ARG A 12 17.26 -3.54 17.34
N ALA A 13 16.18 -3.59 16.56
CA ALA A 13 14.87 -3.10 16.95
C ALA A 13 14.38 -3.80 18.23
N ASN A 14 13.71 -3.06 19.12
CA ASN A 14 13.17 -3.59 20.37
C ASN A 14 12.02 -4.57 20.06
N THR A 15 11.74 -5.52 20.96
CA THR A 15 10.68 -6.55 20.80
C THR A 15 9.31 -5.95 20.45
N LYS A 16 9.00 -4.76 20.98
CA LYS A 16 7.75 -4.04 20.65
C LYS A 16 7.70 -3.61 19.19
N GLU A 17 8.80 -3.11 18.64
CA GLU A 17 8.88 -2.68 17.24
C GLU A 17 8.75 -3.87 16.29
N TRP A 18 9.34 -5.00 16.66
CA TRP A 18 9.14 -6.27 15.96
C TRP A 18 7.67 -6.66 15.88
N GLN A 19 6.97 -6.68 17.02
CA GLN A 19 5.55 -7.03 17.08
C GLN A 19 4.70 -6.06 16.26
N LEU A 20 4.96 -4.75 16.34
CA LEU A 20 4.23 -3.74 15.57
C LEU A 20 4.45 -3.89 14.06
N GLN A 21 5.69 -4.10 13.61
CA GLN A 21 5.97 -4.25 12.18
C GLN A 21 5.42 -5.55 11.61
N ILE A 22 5.50 -6.65 12.35
CA ILE A 22 4.90 -7.93 11.96
C ILE A 22 3.36 -7.79 11.91
N GLY A 23 2.75 -7.21 12.94
CA GLY A 23 1.31 -6.98 13.01
C GLY A 23 0.81 -6.13 11.85
N ALA A 24 1.45 -4.99 11.60
CA ALA A 24 1.14 -4.11 10.47
C ALA A 24 1.25 -4.81 9.12
N TYR A 25 2.27 -5.68 8.95
CA TYR A 25 2.42 -6.46 7.73
C TYR A 25 1.27 -7.45 7.52
N LEU A 26 0.88 -8.19 8.57
CA LEU A 26 -0.20 -9.17 8.51
C LEU A 26 -1.54 -8.50 8.24
N LEU A 27 -1.82 -7.39 8.92
CA LEU A 27 -3.02 -6.57 8.70
C LEU A 27 -3.09 -6.11 7.25
N ARG A 28 -2.00 -5.54 6.72
CA ARG A 28 -1.93 -5.12 5.32
C ARG A 28 -2.21 -6.28 4.35
N LYS A 29 -1.67 -7.47 4.62
CA LYS A 29 -1.90 -8.66 3.79
C LYS A 29 -3.37 -9.10 3.81
N GLY A 30 -4.06 -8.96 4.95
CA GLY A 30 -5.47 -9.31 5.11
C GLY A 30 -6.46 -8.31 4.50
N CYS A 31 -6.04 -7.11 4.12
CA CYS A 31 -6.93 -6.06 3.62
C CYS A 31 -7.58 -6.35 2.26
N GLY A 32 -7.02 -7.28 1.48
CA GLY A 32 -7.53 -7.63 0.14
C GLY A 32 -7.21 -6.61 -0.98
N PHE A 33 -6.53 -5.50 -0.66
CA PHE A 33 -6.08 -4.51 -1.63
C PHE A 33 -4.59 -4.66 -1.97
N GLN A 34 -4.21 -4.27 -3.19
CA GLN A 34 -2.84 -4.36 -3.66
C GLN A 34 -2.33 -3.02 -4.21
N VAL A 35 -1.02 -2.80 -4.07
CA VAL A 35 -0.35 -1.66 -4.73
C VAL A 35 -0.39 -1.89 -6.24
N GLY A 36 -0.79 -0.87 -7.00
CA GLY A 36 -1.03 -0.96 -8.44
C GLY A 36 -2.48 -1.20 -8.83
N GLN A 37 -3.36 -1.51 -7.87
CA GLN A 37 -4.79 -1.68 -8.13
C GLN A 37 -5.46 -0.35 -8.50
N ILE A 38 -6.28 -0.38 -9.55
CA ILE A 38 -7.13 0.75 -9.96
C ILE A 38 -8.37 0.75 -9.05
N ILE A 39 -8.66 1.91 -8.45
CA ILE A 39 -9.81 2.08 -7.55
C ILE A 39 -10.91 2.95 -8.17
N GLU A 40 -10.55 3.83 -9.09
CA GLU A 40 -11.49 4.69 -9.80
C GLU A 40 -11.01 4.83 -11.24
N GLU A 41 -11.95 4.80 -12.18
CA GLU A 41 -11.71 5.10 -13.59
C GLU A 41 -12.69 6.15 -14.08
N LYS A 42 -12.18 7.10 -14.87
CA LYS A 42 -12.99 8.12 -15.54
C LYS A 42 -12.54 8.22 -16.98
N LYS A 43 -13.42 7.90 -17.91
CA LYS A 43 -13.19 8.09 -19.34
C LYS A 43 -13.02 9.58 -19.64
N ILE A 44 -11.95 9.95 -20.34
CA ILE A 44 -11.69 11.34 -20.76
C ILE A 44 -12.05 11.49 -22.25
N GLU A 45 -11.55 10.60 -23.10
CA GLU A 45 -11.64 10.69 -24.56
C GLU A 45 -11.59 9.28 -25.18
N TYR A 46 -11.78 9.17 -26.50
CA TYR A 46 -11.60 7.91 -27.24
C TYR A 46 -10.25 7.28 -26.87
N LYS A 47 -10.30 6.07 -26.30
CA LYS A 47 -9.14 5.30 -25.83
C LYS A 47 -8.31 5.92 -24.68
N LYS A 48 -8.76 7.01 -24.03
CA LYS A 48 -8.04 7.64 -22.89
C LYS A 48 -8.84 7.58 -21.58
N TYR A 49 -8.24 7.02 -20.54
CA TYR A 49 -8.84 6.86 -19.22
C TYR A 49 -7.98 7.55 -18.15
N ARG A 50 -8.62 8.37 -17.30
CA ARG A 50 -8.03 8.82 -16.04
C ARG A 50 -8.32 7.77 -14.99
N VAL A 51 -7.29 7.09 -14.51
CA VAL A 51 -7.40 6.09 -13.45
C VAL A 51 -6.75 6.61 -12.18
N LYS A 52 -7.32 6.26 -11.04
CA LYS A 52 -6.72 6.46 -9.72
C LYS A 52 -6.22 5.11 -9.24
N VAL A 53 -4.93 5.06 -8.93
CA VAL A 53 -4.22 3.82 -8.62
C VAL A 53 -3.66 3.90 -7.21
N ILE A 54 -3.74 2.80 -6.46
CA ILE A 54 -3.09 2.67 -5.16
C ILE A 54 -1.58 2.63 -5.36
N THR A 55 -0.86 3.59 -4.80
CA THR A 55 0.61 3.65 -4.87
C THR A 55 1.29 3.10 -3.64
N ASN A 56 0.61 3.14 -2.49
CA ASN A 56 1.14 2.60 -1.25
C ASN A 56 0.00 2.12 -0.35
N LEU A 57 0.26 1.06 0.41
CA LEU A 57 -0.62 0.52 1.45
C LEU A 57 0.19 0.40 2.74
N PHE A 58 -0.31 1.00 3.81
CA PHE A 58 0.38 1.06 5.10
C PHE A 58 -0.62 1.02 6.25
N TYR A 59 -0.16 0.55 7.40
CA TYR A 59 -0.94 0.59 8.63
C TYR A 59 -0.67 1.91 9.35
N ASP A 60 -1.71 2.65 9.66
CA ASP A 60 -1.64 3.88 10.45
C ASP A 60 -1.96 3.56 11.91
N PHE A 61 -0.94 3.65 12.75
CA PHE A 61 -1.05 3.37 14.19
C PHE A 61 -1.84 4.44 14.95
N ASN A 62 -1.98 5.65 14.42
CA ASN A 62 -2.78 6.69 15.07
C ASN A 62 -4.27 6.43 14.93
N THR A 63 -4.69 5.97 13.74
CA THR A 63 -6.10 5.66 13.44
C THR A 63 -6.44 4.19 13.58
N ASN A 64 -5.46 3.33 13.86
CA ASN A 64 -5.54 1.87 13.91
C ASN A 64 -6.17 1.25 12.65
N LYS A 65 -5.96 1.86 11.49
CA LYS A 65 -6.55 1.46 10.21
C LYS A 65 -5.51 1.25 9.14
N ILE A 66 -5.85 0.43 8.15
CA ILE A 66 -5.06 0.29 6.93
C ILE A 66 -5.43 1.46 6.03
N ASN A 67 -4.45 2.30 5.76
CA ASN A 67 -4.58 3.45 4.89
C ASN A 67 -3.82 3.22 3.58
N HIS A 68 -4.17 4.01 2.58
CA HIS A 68 -3.61 3.91 1.25
C HIS A 68 -3.31 5.29 0.68
N LEU A 69 -2.24 5.39 -0.10
CA LEU A 69 -1.97 6.54 -0.94
C LEU A 69 -2.43 6.24 -2.36
N THR A 70 -2.89 7.28 -3.06
CA THR A 70 -3.37 7.15 -4.43
C THR A 70 -2.68 8.16 -5.33
N ALA A 71 -2.47 7.79 -6.58
CA ALA A 71 -2.03 8.70 -7.62
C ALA A 71 -2.97 8.62 -8.82
N LYS A 72 -3.18 9.76 -9.47
CA LYS A 72 -3.92 9.83 -10.73
C LYS A 72 -2.95 9.55 -11.88
N LYS A 73 -3.33 8.63 -12.77
CA LYS A 73 -2.60 8.32 -14.01
C LYS A 73 -3.56 8.40 -15.19
N ILE A 74 -3.02 8.76 -16.35
CA ILE A 74 -3.75 8.68 -17.62
C ILE A 74 -3.23 7.43 -18.33
N VAL A 75 -4.13 6.54 -18.71
CA VAL A 75 -3.85 5.31 -19.43
C VAL A 75 -4.50 5.41 -20.81
N ASN A 76 -3.72 5.14 -21.85
CA ASN A 76 -4.20 5.02 -23.21
C ASN A 76 -4.35 3.52 -23.52
N LEU A 77 -5.50 3.12 -24.03
CA LEU A 77 -5.75 1.77 -24.54
C LEU A 77 -5.43 1.77 -26.04
N ASP A 78 -4.32 1.17 -26.45
CA ASP A 78 -3.95 1.03 -27.86
C ASP A 78 -4.98 0.19 -28.64
#